data_AF-A0A7C7VUQ5-F1
#
_entry.id   AF-A0A7C7VUQ5-F1
#
_cell.length_a   1.000
_cell.length_b   1.000
_cell.length_c   1.000
_cell.angle_alpha   90.00
_cell.angle_beta   90.00
_cell.angle_gamma   90.00
#
_symmetry.space_group_name_H-M   'P 1'
#
loop_
_entity.id
_entity.type
_entity.pdbx_description
1 polymer ?
#
loop_
_entity_poly.entity_id
_entity_poly.type
_entity_poly.pdbx_seq_one_letter_code
_entity_poly.pdbx_strand_id
1 'polypeptide(L)'
;MSVINNSKDLRKTFRYWAKEVHKICPPLNEGKRLEVEKNIDKLSAFKWNVVEIAPNIFFETYILNTWGNAFAEGGKVIPSKTGYCSALADHFAILCSGDLIYCCVDYDGKTKAGNVFESSITEIMNTKPVIDAVEGFKNNKVIHPHCQKCLGGSTWVKSVVNRIGSILIWKYLKNFFYKTS
;
A
#
# COMPACT_ATOMS: atom_id res chain seq x y z
N MET A 1 -9.32 -7.88 14.61
CA MET A 1 -9.85 -7.03 13.52
C MET A 1 -10.58 -7.93 12.55
N SER A 2 -11.86 -7.70 12.27
CA SER A 2 -12.61 -8.51 11.29
C SER A 2 -12.34 -8.01 9.87
N VAL A 3 -12.22 -8.93 8.92
CA VAL A 3 -12.10 -8.58 7.50
C VAL A 3 -13.41 -7.95 7.05
N ILE A 4 -13.36 -6.74 6.47
CA ILE A 4 -14.53 -6.07 5.91
C ILE A 4 -14.93 -6.81 4.64
N ASN A 5 -16.10 -7.44 4.65
CA ASN A 5 -16.60 -8.24 3.53
C ASN A 5 -17.91 -7.69 2.92
N ASN A 6 -18.38 -6.54 3.39
CA ASN A 6 -19.61 -5.91 2.90
C ASN A 6 -19.54 -4.38 2.97
N SER A 7 -20.32 -3.72 2.12
CA SER A 7 -20.31 -2.25 2.01
C SER A 7 -20.84 -1.54 3.26
N LYS A 8 -21.70 -2.18 4.07
CA LYS A 8 -22.23 -1.57 5.29
C LYS A 8 -21.10 -1.39 6.32
N ASP A 9 -20.31 -2.43 6.54
CA ASP A 9 -19.17 -2.39 7.47
C ASP A 9 -18.05 -1.50 6.95
N LEU A 10 -17.81 -1.47 5.63
CA LEU A 10 -16.87 -0.54 5.01
C LEU A 10 -17.24 0.91 5.33
N ARG A 11 -18.49 1.29 5.05
CA ARG A 11 -19.00 2.64 5.29
C ARG A 11 -18.95 3.00 6.77
N LYS A 12 -19.34 2.07 7.66
CA LYS A 12 -19.25 2.28 9.11
C LYS A 12 -17.81 2.57 9.54
N THR A 13 -16.85 1.79 9.04
CA THR A 13 -15.43 1.95 9.34
C THR A 13 -14.89 3.29 8.82
N PHE A 14 -15.20 3.64 7.57
CA PHE A 14 -14.79 4.92 6.98
C PHE A 14 -15.37 6.12 7.72
N ARG A 15 -16.66 6.09 8.12
CA ARG A 15 -17.25 7.18 8.92
C ARG A 15 -16.59 7.34 10.28
N TYR A 16 -16.28 6.22 10.94
CA TYR A 16 -15.58 6.27 12.23
C TYR A 16 -14.23 6.96 12.09
N TRP A 17 -13.39 6.50 11.17
CA TRP A 17 -12.06 7.08 10.98
C TRP A 17 -12.10 8.51 10.44
N ALA A 18 -13.08 8.85 9.61
CA ALA A 18 -13.23 10.23 9.13
C ALA A 18 -13.51 11.20 10.29
N LYS A 19 -14.35 10.78 11.24
CA LYS A 19 -14.59 11.56 12.47
C LYS A 19 -13.33 11.69 13.32
N GLU A 20 -12.52 10.64 13.46
CA GLU A 20 -11.25 10.71 14.20
C GLU A 20 -10.26 11.66 13.52
N VAL A 21 -10.13 11.61 12.19
CA VAL A 21 -9.31 12.54 11.41
C VAL A 21 -9.81 13.99 11.59
N HIS A 22 -11.12 14.22 11.53
CA HIS A 22 -11.70 15.56 11.69
C HIS A 22 -11.49 16.19 13.07
N LYS A 23 -11.18 15.41 14.11
CA LYS A 23 -10.78 15.96 15.42
C LYS A 23 -9.42 16.65 15.37
N ILE A 24 -8.55 16.24 14.46
CA ILE A 24 -7.18 16.73 14.31
C ILE A 24 -7.07 17.69 13.12
N CYS A 25 -7.74 17.34 12.01
CA CYS A 25 -7.81 18.10 10.77
C CYS A 25 -9.28 18.43 10.45
N PRO A 26 -9.86 19.45 11.12
CA PRO A 26 -11.27 19.75 10.95
C PRO A 26 -11.61 20.18 9.51
N PRO A 27 -12.81 19.84 9.01
CA PRO A 27 -13.25 20.25 7.69
C PRO A 27 -13.36 21.78 7.62
N LEU A 28 -13.08 22.35 6.44
CA LEU A 28 -13.11 23.80 6.21
C LEU A 28 -14.46 24.44 6.60
N ASN A 29 -15.56 23.71 6.41
CA ASN A 29 -16.91 24.08 6.80
C ASN A 29 -17.81 22.84 6.86
N GLU A 30 -19.04 23.02 7.35
CA GLU A 30 -20.04 21.95 7.44
C GLU A 30 -20.41 21.38 6.06
N GLY A 31 -20.40 22.20 5.01
CA GLY A 31 -20.63 21.73 3.64
C GLY A 31 -19.61 20.68 3.19
N LYS A 32 -18.32 20.88 3.50
CA LYS A 32 -17.27 19.90 3.23
C LYS A 32 -17.42 18.63 4.05
N ARG A 33 -17.86 18.74 5.31
CA ARG A 33 -18.18 17.57 6.13
C ARG A 33 -19.30 16.73 5.51
N LEU A 34 -20.38 17.37 5.07
CA LEU A 34 -21.51 16.70 4.41
C LEU A 34 -21.10 16.06 3.07
N GLU A 35 -20.17 16.69 2.34
CA GLU A 35 -19.60 16.12 1.12
C GLU A 35 -18.85 14.81 1.39
N VAL A 36 -18.02 14.77 2.45
CA VAL A 36 -17.31 13.55 2.87
C VAL A 36 -18.31 12.43 3.21
N GLU A 37 -19.33 12.70 4.02
CA GLU A 37 -20.36 11.72 4.37
C GLU A 37 -21.09 11.18 3.13
N LYS A 38 -21.49 12.07 2.20
CA LYS A 38 -22.13 11.69 0.93
C LYS A 38 -21.21 10.83 0.06
N ASN A 39 -19.91 11.06 0.09
CA ASN A 39 -18.94 10.23 -0.65
C ASN A 39 -18.73 8.87 0.02
N ILE A 40 -18.74 8.81 1.36
CA ILE A 40 -18.71 7.56 2.10
C ILE A 40 -19.95 6.70 1.77
N ASP A 41 -21.13 7.28 1.63
CA ASP A 41 -22.35 6.54 1.25
C ASP A 41 -22.24 5.78 -0.07
N LYS A 42 -21.38 6.22 -0.99
CA LYS A 42 -21.17 5.64 -2.32
C LYS A 42 -20.11 4.53 -2.34
N LEU A 43 -19.44 4.27 -1.21
CA LEU A 43 -18.41 3.24 -1.12
C LEU A 43 -18.99 1.85 -1.37
N SER A 44 -18.20 0.99 -2.00
CA SER A 44 -18.51 -0.43 -2.16
C SER A 44 -17.30 -1.28 -1.79
N ALA A 45 -17.54 -2.35 -1.02
CA ALA A 45 -16.49 -3.30 -0.62
C ALA A 45 -15.92 -4.11 -1.79
N PHE A 46 -16.55 -4.04 -2.97
CA PHE A 46 -16.19 -4.83 -4.15
C PHE A 46 -15.56 -3.99 -5.27
N LYS A 47 -15.09 -2.79 -4.97
CA LYS A 47 -14.38 -1.93 -5.92
C LYS A 47 -13.27 -1.16 -5.24
N TRP A 48 -12.39 -0.57 -6.04
CA TRP A 48 -11.48 0.44 -5.56
C TRP A 48 -12.25 1.73 -5.24
N ASN A 49 -12.03 2.27 -4.05
CA ASN A 49 -12.59 3.56 -3.64
C ASN A 49 -11.47 4.46 -3.12
N VAL A 50 -11.56 5.73 -3.46
CA VAL A 50 -10.72 6.82 -2.93
C VAL A 50 -11.66 7.94 -2.50
N VAL A 51 -11.51 8.43 -1.28
CA VAL A 51 -12.29 9.54 -0.74
C VAL A 51 -11.34 10.48 0.00
N GLU A 52 -11.30 11.75 -0.41
CA GLU A 52 -10.64 12.79 0.36
C GLU A 52 -11.45 13.06 1.64
N ILE A 53 -10.80 12.97 2.79
CA ILE A 53 -11.39 13.16 4.12
C ILE A 53 -11.10 14.56 4.65
N ALA A 54 -9.89 15.06 4.40
CA ALA A 54 -9.41 16.40 4.72
C ALA A 54 -8.37 16.81 3.67
N PRO A 55 -7.98 18.09 3.57
CA PRO A 55 -7.01 18.53 2.57
C PRO A 55 -5.74 17.67 2.56
N ASN A 56 -5.48 16.99 1.44
CA ASN A 56 -4.35 16.07 1.25
C ASN A 56 -4.38 14.79 2.11
N ILE A 57 -5.52 14.43 2.71
CA ILE A 57 -5.71 13.20 3.48
C ILE A 57 -6.82 12.38 2.83
N PHE A 58 -6.46 11.21 2.31
CA PHE A 58 -7.36 10.34 1.58
C PHE A 58 -7.53 9.01 2.30
N PHE A 59 -8.75 8.48 2.30
CA PHE A 59 -8.98 7.08 2.57
C PHE A 59 -9.10 6.33 1.26
N GLU A 60 -8.33 5.25 1.17
CA GLU A 60 -8.27 4.38 0.01
C GLU A 60 -8.54 2.95 0.43
N THR A 61 -9.32 2.23 -0.38
CA THR A 61 -9.62 0.81 -0.17
C THR A 61 -9.82 0.10 -1.49
N TYR A 62 -9.37 -1.15 -1.58
CA TYR A 62 -9.47 -1.98 -2.77
C TYR A 62 -9.66 -3.45 -2.35
N ILE A 63 -10.18 -4.25 -3.28
CA ILE A 63 -10.32 -5.70 -3.05
C ILE A 63 -8.94 -6.28 -2.82
N LEU A 64 -8.86 -7.06 -1.76
CA LEU A 64 -7.62 -7.66 -1.37
C LEU A 64 -7.46 -9.07 -1.90
N ASN A 65 -6.33 -9.32 -2.54
CA ASN A 65 -5.94 -10.65 -3.01
C ASN A 65 -4.96 -11.31 -2.01
N THR A 66 -3.77 -11.72 -2.45
CA THR A 66 -2.87 -12.58 -1.66
C THR A 66 -2.07 -11.86 -0.56
N TRP A 67 -2.28 -10.55 -0.37
CA TRP A 67 -1.48 -9.71 0.55
C TRP A 67 0.03 -9.95 0.39
N GLY A 68 0.53 -9.90 -0.85
CA GLY A 68 1.96 -10.16 -1.11
C GLY A 68 2.40 -11.58 -0.75
N ASN A 69 1.54 -12.58 -0.99
CA ASN A 69 1.76 -13.97 -0.59
C ASN A 69 1.84 -14.20 0.93
N ALA A 70 1.42 -13.25 1.77
CA ALA A 70 1.42 -13.41 3.24
C ALA A 70 0.56 -14.60 3.71
N PHE A 71 -0.47 -14.95 2.93
CA PHE A 71 -1.38 -16.06 3.23
C PHE A 71 -1.26 -17.22 2.22
N ALA A 72 -0.13 -17.36 1.52
CA ALA A 72 0.04 -18.43 0.55
C ALA A 72 -0.18 -19.80 1.20
N GLU A 73 -1.19 -20.53 0.71
CA GLU A 73 -1.58 -21.85 1.23
C GLU A 73 -0.39 -22.82 1.24
N GLY A 74 -0.16 -23.47 2.37
CA GLY A 74 0.97 -24.40 2.58
C GLY A 74 2.33 -23.74 2.81
N GLY A 75 2.41 -22.40 2.92
CA GLY A 75 3.63 -21.67 3.31
C GLY A 75 4.77 -21.68 2.27
N LYS A 76 4.57 -22.34 1.13
CA LYS A 76 5.59 -22.48 0.09
C LYS A 76 5.48 -21.35 -0.93
N VAL A 77 6.38 -20.37 -0.83
CA VAL A 77 6.55 -19.30 -1.81
C VAL A 77 7.89 -19.47 -2.49
N ILE A 78 7.91 -19.53 -3.82
CA ILE A 78 9.13 -19.47 -4.62
C ILE A 78 9.49 -17.99 -4.75
N PRO A 79 10.61 -17.54 -4.15
CA PRO A 79 11.00 -16.13 -4.18
C PRO A 79 11.47 -15.72 -5.58
N SER A 80 11.28 -14.45 -5.92
CA SER A 80 11.82 -13.86 -7.16
C SER A 80 12.86 -12.80 -6.85
N LYS A 81 14.08 -12.98 -7.37
CA LYS A 81 15.18 -11.98 -7.28
C LYS A 81 15.08 -10.88 -8.34
N THR A 82 14.05 -10.93 -9.17
CA THR A 82 13.87 -10.06 -10.33
C THR A 82 12.41 -9.64 -10.46
N GLY A 83 12.16 -8.41 -10.88
CA GLY A 83 10.81 -7.86 -10.94
C GLY A 83 10.83 -6.36 -10.65
N TYR A 84 9.68 -5.72 -10.78
CA TYR A 84 9.52 -4.29 -10.54
C TYR A 84 8.45 -4.04 -9.49
N CYS A 85 8.70 -3.08 -8.60
CA CYS A 85 7.75 -2.56 -7.63
C CYS A 85 8.00 -1.06 -7.48
N SER A 86 6.95 -0.26 -7.29
CA SER A 86 7.09 1.19 -7.08
C SER A 86 7.25 1.61 -5.62
N ALA A 87 7.22 0.65 -4.69
CA ALA A 87 7.51 0.87 -3.27
C ALA A 87 8.80 1.70 -3.09
N LEU A 88 8.76 2.61 -2.12
CA LEU A 88 9.78 3.63 -1.82
C LEU A 88 9.99 4.72 -2.90
N ALA A 89 9.49 4.53 -4.13
CA ALA A 89 9.60 5.53 -5.20
C ALA A 89 8.35 6.42 -5.31
N ASP A 90 7.15 5.87 -5.16
CA ASP A 90 5.90 6.65 -5.14
C ASP A 90 5.13 6.59 -3.82
N HIS A 91 5.42 5.60 -2.96
CA HIS A 91 4.83 5.50 -1.63
C HIS A 91 5.75 4.74 -0.67
N PHE A 92 5.50 4.92 0.62
CA PHE A 92 5.97 4.09 1.73
C PHE A 92 4.85 4.05 2.77
N ALA A 93 4.98 3.23 3.80
CA ALA A 93 4.02 3.20 4.90
C ALA A 93 4.70 3.46 6.24
N ILE A 94 3.97 4.05 7.18
CA ILE A 94 4.37 4.23 8.57
C ILE A 94 3.38 3.46 9.43
N LEU A 95 3.88 2.50 10.20
CA LEU A 95 3.07 1.72 11.14
C LEU A 95 2.71 2.56 12.36
N CYS A 96 1.72 2.13 13.14
CA CYS A 96 1.35 2.82 14.39
C CYS A 96 2.47 2.86 15.43
N SER A 97 3.48 1.98 15.31
CA SER A 97 4.71 2.00 16.10
C SER A 97 5.67 3.14 15.70
N GLY A 98 5.40 3.86 14.61
CA GLY A 98 6.31 4.82 13.99
C GLY A 98 7.29 4.18 13.00
N ASP A 99 7.26 2.85 12.82
CA ASP A 99 8.17 2.18 11.90
C ASP A 99 7.84 2.53 10.45
N LEU A 100 8.82 3.10 9.74
CA LEU A 100 8.73 3.33 8.30
C LEU A 100 9.10 2.03 7.58
N ILE A 101 8.21 1.56 6.71
CA ILE A 101 8.31 0.32 5.96
C ILE A 101 8.10 0.60 4.46
N TYR A 102 8.47 -0.36 3.61
CA TYR A 102 8.59 -0.11 2.18
C TYR A 102 7.24 0.08 1.47
N CYS A 103 6.19 -0.62 1.91
CA CYS A 103 4.85 -0.48 1.32
C CYS A 103 3.74 -0.93 2.29
N CYS A 104 2.49 -0.60 1.97
CA CYS A 104 1.32 -0.93 2.79
C CYS A 104 1.01 -2.44 2.91
N VAL A 105 1.55 -3.26 2.00
CA VAL A 105 1.38 -4.73 2.04
C VAL A 105 2.22 -5.36 3.16
N ASP A 106 3.28 -4.72 3.61
CA ASP A 106 4.13 -5.18 4.71
C ASP A 106 3.53 -4.82 6.09
N TYR A 107 2.28 -5.23 6.31
CA TYR A 107 1.49 -4.90 7.50
C TYR A 107 2.13 -5.31 8.84
N ASP A 108 3.02 -6.30 8.82
CA ASP A 108 3.74 -6.82 9.98
C ASP A 108 5.22 -6.39 10.04
N GLY A 109 5.58 -5.40 9.22
CA GLY A 109 6.80 -4.60 9.35
C GLY A 109 8.12 -5.31 9.08
N LYS A 110 8.13 -6.29 8.17
CA LYS A 110 9.34 -7.06 7.80
C LYS A 110 10.38 -6.24 7.04
N THR A 111 10.01 -5.08 6.52
CA THR A 111 10.86 -4.17 5.75
C THR A 111 11.21 -2.88 6.51
N LYS A 112 11.13 -2.90 7.85
CA LYS A 112 11.47 -1.74 8.69
C LYS A 112 12.78 -1.07 8.24
N ALA A 113 12.65 0.16 7.77
CA ALA A 113 13.75 1.02 7.31
C ALA A 113 14.30 1.91 8.43
N GLY A 114 13.44 2.28 9.38
CA GLY A 114 13.72 3.17 10.50
C GLY A 114 12.45 3.46 11.29
N ASN A 115 12.53 4.37 12.27
CA ASN A 115 11.37 4.80 13.05
C ASN A 115 11.27 6.33 13.05
N VAL A 116 10.11 6.88 12.69
CA VAL A 116 9.90 8.32 12.52
C VAL A 116 9.86 9.10 13.83
N PHE A 117 9.81 8.42 14.97
CA PHE A 117 9.98 9.03 16.29
C PHE A 117 11.45 9.21 16.67
N GLU A 118 12.37 8.51 15.98
CA GLU A 118 13.82 8.53 16.25
C GLU A 118 14.61 9.31 15.18
N SER A 119 14.14 9.34 13.93
CA SER A 119 14.82 10.01 12.82
C SER A 119 13.81 10.62 11.85
N SER A 120 14.22 11.66 11.14
CA SER A 120 13.37 12.26 10.12
C SER A 120 13.14 11.28 8.96
N ILE A 121 11.99 11.40 8.29
CA ILE A 121 11.69 10.60 7.09
C ILE A 121 12.79 10.77 6.04
N THR A 122 13.31 11.99 5.86
CA THR A 122 14.38 12.27 4.91
C THR A 122 15.67 11.51 5.24
N GLU A 123 16.06 11.43 6.52
CA GLU A 123 17.23 10.64 6.93
C GLU A 123 17.02 9.15 6.66
N ILE A 124 15.87 8.59 7.05
CA ILE A 124 15.53 7.18 6.84
C ILE A 124 15.56 6.84 5.35
N MET A 125 14.98 7.70 4.50
CA MET A 125 14.91 7.50 3.05
C MET A 125 16.27 7.58 2.35
N ASN A 126 17.26 8.26 2.96
CA ASN A 126 18.62 8.37 2.45
C ASN A 126 19.57 7.30 3.01
N THR A 127 19.06 6.33 3.78
CA THR A 127 19.88 5.20 4.23
C THR A 127 20.23 4.27 3.07
N LYS A 128 21.41 3.66 3.14
CA LYS A 128 21.90 2.74 2.11
C LYS A 128 20.91 1.59 1.80
N PRO A 129 20.29 0.91 2.78
CA PRO A 129 19.33 -0.17 2.48
C PRO A 129 18.12 0.31 1.66
N VAL A 130 17.61 1.51 1.93
CA VAL A 130 16.48 2.10 1.19
C VAL A 130 16.90 2.49 -0.22
N ILE A 131 18.04 3.15 -0.38
CA ILE A 131 18.59 3.51 -1.69
C ILE A 131 18.84 2.25 -2.54
N ASP A 132 19.48 1.23 -1.97
CA ASP A 132 19.75 -0.04 -2.65
C ASP A 132 18.45 -0.74 -3.08
N ALA A 133 17.38 -0.66 -2.28
CA ALA A 133 16.08 -1.21 -2.62
C ALA A 133 15.42 -0.44 -3.80
N VAL A 134 15.44 0.91 -3.75
CA VAL A 134 14.91 1.77 -4.82
C VAL A 134 15.65 1.54 -6.13
N GLU A 135 16.98 1.56 -6.11
CA GLU A 135 17.81 1.30 -7.29
C GLU A 135 17.66 -0.13 -7.79
N GLY A 136 17.51 -1.08 -6.87
CA GLY A 136 17.17 -2.46 -7.17
C GLY A 136 15.92 -2.54 -8.03
N PHE A 137 14.78 -2.03 -7.53
CA PHE A 137 13.52 -2.07 -8.26
C PHE A 137 13.60 -1.37 -9.62
N LYS A 138 14.26 -0.20 -9.70
CA LYS A 138 14.51 0.51 -10.97
C LYS A 138 15.25 -0.35 -12.00
N ASN A 139 16.19 -1.17 -11.54
CA ASN A 139 16.99 -2.08 -12.37
C ASN A 139 16.41 -3.50 -12.45
N ASN A 140 15.12 -3.68 -12.11
CA ASN A 140 14.43 -4.98 -12.08
C ASN A 140 15.07 -6.03 -11.16
N LYS A 141 15.80 -5.61 -10.11
CA LYS A 141 16.45 -6.44 -9.11
C LYS A 141 15.73 -6.31 -7.77
N VAL A 142 15.27 -7.43 -7.21
CA VAL A 142 14.55 -7.43 -5.93
C VAL A 142 15.53 -7.76 -4.82
N ILE A 143 16.04 -6.74 -4.13
CA ILE A 143 17.10 -6.89 -3.14
C ILE A 143 16.58 -7.48 -1.82
N HIS A 144 15.51 -6.90 -1.27
CA HIS A 144 15.02 -7.26 0.06
C HIS A 144 14.32 -8.64 0.08
N PRO A 145 14.66 -9.57 1.01
CA PRO A 145 14.08 -10.92 1.05
C PRO A 145 12.55 -10.96 1.16
N HIS A 146 11.95 -10.05 1.93
CA HIS A 146 10.49 -9.94 2.03
C HIS A 146 9.86 -9.60 0.68
N CYS A 147 10.44 -8.64 -0.05
CA CYS A 147 9.97 -8.26 -1.38
C CYS A 147 10.16 -9.39 -2.40
N GLN A 148 11.20 -10.21 -2.27
CA GLN A 148 11.38 -11.40 -3.12
C GLN A 148 10.26 -12.42 -2.91
N LYS A 149 9.75 -12.57 -1.68
CA LYS A 149 8.57 -13.40 -1.40
C LYS A 149 7.29 -12.74 -1.92
N CYS A 150 7.14 -11.43 -1.73
CA CYS A 150 5.98 -10.67 -2.21
C CYS A 150 5.80 -10.76 -3.74
N LEU A 151 6.89 -10.59 -4.51
CA LEU A 151 6.89 -10.71 -5.97
C LEU A 151 7.02 -12.16 -6.48
N GLY A 152 7.22 -13.11 -5.56
CA GLY A 152 7.30 -14.53 -5.85
C GLY A 152 5.94 -15.14 -6.23
N GLY A 153 5.85 -16.47 -6.19
CA GLY A 153 4.59 -17.17 -6.44
C GLY A 153 4.53 -18.52 -5.74
N SER A 154 3.32 -19.06 -5.58
CA SER A 154 3.12 -20.39 -4.98
C SER A 154 3.61 -21.55 -5.86
N THR A 155 3.78 -21.30 -7.16
CA THR A 155 4.42 -22.21 -8.11
C THR A 155 5.47 -21.48 -8.93
N TRP A 156 6.37 -22.22 -9.57
CA TRP A 156 7.41 -21.63 -10.42
C TRP A 156 6.79 -20.85 -11.58
N VAL A 157 5.75 -21.41 -12.21
CA VAL A 157 4.98 -20.74 -13.27
C VAL A 157 4.38 -19.43 -12.77
N LYS A 158 3.71 -19.43 -11.61
CA LYS A 158 3.16 -18.20 -11.02
C LYS A 158 4.26 -17.18 -10.71
N SER A 159 5.40 -17.62 -10.19
CA SER A 159 6.54 -16.72 -9.92
C SER A 159 7.09 -16.07 -11.20
N VAL A 160 7.16 -16.81 -12.31
CA VAL A 160 7.61 -16.29 -13.61
C VAL A 160 6.59 -15.29 -14.17
N VAL A 161 5.30 -15.63 -14.13
CA VAL A 161 4.20 -14.75 -14.55
C VAL A 161 4.20 -13.46 -13.73
N ASN A 162 4.32 -13.56 -12.40
CA ASN A 162 4.36 -12.40 -11.51
C ASN A 162 5.58 -11.51 -11.79
N ARG A 163 6.76 -12.09 -12.00
CA ARG A 163 7.96 -11.35 -12.39
C ARG A 163 7.74 -10.56 -13.68
N ILE A 164 7.34 -11.24 -14.75
CA ILE A 164 7.20 -10.63 -16.09
C ILE A 164 6.07 -9.61 -16.06
N GLY A 165 4.92 -9.97 -15.48
CA GLY A 165 3.78 -9.09 -15.30
C GLY A 165 4.15 -7.85 -14.50
N SER A 166 4.92 -7.99 -13.42
CA SER A 166 5.35 -6.83 -12.62
C SER A 166 6.17 -5.83 -13.45
N ILE A 167 7.02 -6.30 -14.36
CA ILE A 167 7.80 -5.42 -15.22
C ILE A 167 6.91 -4.83 -16.30
N LEU A 168 6.10 -5.63 -16.99
CA LEU A 168 5.30 -5.16 -18.12
C LEU A 168 4.16 -4.21 -17.69
N ILE A 169 3.40 -4.58 -16.66
CA ILE A 169 2.25 -3.81 -16.18
C ILE A 169 2.73 -2.49 -15.56
N TRP A 170 3.72 -2.52 -14.68
CA TRP A 170 4.10 -1.32 -13.93
C TRP A 170 5.12 -0.43 -14.63
N LYS A 171 5.91 -0.95 -15.59
CA LYS A 171 6.82 -0.10 -16.37
C LYS A 171 6.15 0.52 -17.59
N TYR A 172 5.19 -0.17 -18.21
CA TYR A 172 4.60 0.27 -19.49
C TYR A 172 3.12 0.63 -19.39
N LEU A 173 2.36 0.05 -18.44
CA LEU A 173 0.92 0.28 -18.32
C LEU A 173 0.52 1.08 -17.07
N LYS A 174 1.48 1.53 -16.25
CA LYS A 174 1.21 2.28 -15.02
C LYS A 174 0.35 3.53 -15.28
N ASN A 175 0.66 4.30 -16.32
CA ASN A 175 -0.11 5.51 -16.69
C ASN A 175 -1.53 5.19 -17.21
N PHE A 176 -1.79 3.95 -17.61
CA PHE A 176 -3.12 3.50 -18.03
C PHE A 176 -4.01 3.13 -16.83
N PHE A 177 -3.43 2.53 -15.79
CA PHE A 177 -4.16 2.12 -14.58
C PHE A 177 -4.23 3.22 -13.51
N TYR A 178 -3.23 4.08 -13.46
CA TYR A 178 -3.18 5.24 -12.58
C TYR A 178 -3.35 6.48 -13.43
N LYS A 179 -4.62 6.89 -13.63
CA LYS A 179 -4.89 8.26 -14.05
C LYS A 179 -4.37 9.18 -12.94
N THR A 180 -3.21 9.80 -13.15
CA THR A 180 -2.89 11.05 -12.48
C THR A 180 -4.01 12.02 -12.86
N SER A 181 -4.90 12.27 -11.90
CA SER A 181 -5.93 13.30 -12.02
C SER A 181 -5.25 14.67 -11.99
#